data_AF-A0A6A0ILZ1-F1
#
_entry.id   AF-A0A6A0ILZ1-F1
#
_cell.length_a   1.000
_cell.length_b   1.000
_cell.length_c   1.000
_cell.angle_alpha   90.00
_cell.angle_beta   90.00
_cell.angle_gamma   90.00
#
_symmetry.space_group_name_H-M   'P 1'
#
loop_
_entity.id
_entity.type
_entity.pdbx_description
1 polymer ?
#
loop_
_entity_poly.entity_id
_entity_poly.type
_entity_poly.pdbx_seq_one_letter_code
_entity_poly.pdbx_strand_id
1 'polypeptide(L)'
;MLVFPDSFRGPDGKLLSVVPADMVPVLYVTVDGEYRCAACLNAVSSFLDPLSTEERAWCVVGYELLYEGPPVECLHCHASVATLYGEDDELHGIDEAF
;
A
#
# COMPACT_ATOMS: atom_id res chain seq x y z
N MET A 1 6.46 -2.07 18.11
CA MET A 1 6.28 -2.16 16.65
C MET A 1 6.10 -3.64 16.34
N LEU A 2 4.87 -4.06 16.05
CA LEU A 2 4.59 -5.45 15.68
C LEU A 2 5.11 -5.64 14.27
N VAL A 3 6.34 -6.13 14.13
CA VAL A 3 6.89 -6.54 12.84
C VAL A 3 6.32 -7.94 12.60
N PHE A 4 5.35 -8.05 11.71
CA PHE A 4 4.92 -9.33 11.15
C PHE A 4 5.55 -9.49 9.76
N PRO A 5 6.84 -9.82 9.65
CA PRO A 5 7.50 -9.95 8.33
C PRO A 5 6.84 -11.03 7.47
N ASP A 6 6.23 -12.05 8.10
CA ASP A 6 5.51 -13.11 7.40
C ASP A 6 4.17 -12.66 6.81
N SER A 7 3.61 -11.50 7.23
CA SER A 7 2.33 -11.00 6.68
C SER A 7 2.49 -10.23 5.36
N PHE A 8 3.72 -9.97 4.92
CA PHE A 8 3.96 -9.17 3.72
C PHE A 8 3.79 -9.98 2.44
N ARG A 9 4.12 -11.28 2.48
CA ARG A 9 4.21 -12.14 1.30
C ARG A 9 3.12 -13.21 1.29
N GLY A 10 2.58 -13.49 0.11
CA GLY A 10 1.69 -14.61 -0.12
C GLY A 10 2.44 -15.95 -0.25
N PRO A 11 1.70 -17.06 -0.40
CA PRO A 11 2.28 -18.40 -0.60
C PRO A 11 3.17 -18.50 -1.87
N ASP A 12 2.99 -17.59 -2.82
CA ASP A 12 3.80 -17.47 -4.04
C ASP A 12 5.10 -16.67 -3.83
N GLY A 13 5.37 -16.23 -2.61
CA GLY A 13 6.54 -15.44 -2.23
C GLY A 13 6.45 -13.97 -2.66
N LYS A 14 5.37 -13.55 -3.33
CA LYS A 14 5.18 -12.16 -3.75
C LYS A 14 4.59 -11.34 -2.63
N LEU A 15 4.93 -10.06 -2.61
CA LEU A 15 4.28 -9.06 -1.78
C LEU A 15 2.80 -8.95 -2.16
N LEU A 16 1.92 -8.99 -1.15
CA LEU A 16 0.48 -8.92 -1.29
C LEU A 16 0.03 -7.54 -1.78
N SER A 17 -0.78 -7.49 -2.85
CA SER A 17 -1.47 -6.25 -3.25
C SER A 17 -2.76 -6.02 -2.46
N VAL A 18 -3.31 -7.08 -1.87
CA VAL A 18 -4.59 -7.10 -1.17
C VAL A 18 -4.51 -8.16 -0.05
N VAL A 19 -5.11 -7.89 1.11
CA VAL A 19 -5.25 -8.87 2.19
C VAL A 19 -6.56 -9.67 2.02
N PRO A 20 -6.53 -11.02 1.89
CA PRO A 20 -7.71 -11.81 1.54
C PRO A 20 -8.86 -11.78 2.55
N ALA A 21 -8.57 -11.60 3.84
CA ALA A 21 -9.58 -11.62 4.89
C ALA A 21 -10.62 -10.49 4.73
N ASP A 22 -10.18 -9.36 4.15
CA ASP A 22 -11.01 -8.15 4.02
C ASP A 22 -11.04 -7.61 2.57
N MET A 23 -10.28 -8.21 1.65
CA MET A 23 -10.02 -7.69 0.30
C MET A 23 -9.50 -6.24 0.30
N VAL A 24 -8.80 -5.84 1.36
CA VAL A 24 -8.30 -4.47 1.55
C VAL A 24 -7.02 -4.25 0.75
N PRO A 25 -6.95 -3.20 -0.08
CA PRO A 25 -5.74 -2.85 -0.82
C PRO A 25 -4.58 -2.45 0.11
N VAL A 26 -3.36 -2.77 -0.31
CA VAL A 26 -2.14 -2.55 0.47
C VAL A 26 -1.18 -1.61 -0.28
N LEU A 27 -0.65 -0.61 0.43
CA LEU A 27 0.52 0.14 0.02
C LEU A 27 1.67 -0.08 1.00
N TYR A 28 2.90 -0.16 0.50
CA TYR A 28 4.08 -0.36 1.32
C TYR A 28 4.80 0.95 1.58
N VAL A 29 5.32 1.12 2.79
CA VAL A 29 6.02 2.32 3.24
C VAL A 29 7.52 2.04 3.27
N THR A 30 8.29 2.87 2.57
CA THR A 30 9.75 2.77 2.56
C THR A 30 10.37 3.48 3.77
N VAL A 31 11.67 3.27 4.01
CA VAL A 31 12.44 3.99 5.05
C VAL A 31 12.37 5.51 4.87
N ASP A 32 12.23 5.99 3.64
CA ASP A 32 12.11 7.43 3.34
C ASP A 32 10.67 7.94 3.55
N GLY A 33 9.74 7.08 3.98
CA GLY A 33 8.34 7.42 4.20
C GLY A 33 7.50 7.45 2.93
N GLU A 34 8.03 6.96 1.81
CA GLU A 34 7.34 6.98 0.53
C GLU A 34 6.49 5.73 0.32
N TYR A 35 5.37 5.87 -0.38
CA TYR A 35 4.51 4.76 -0.74
C TYR A 35 4.98 4.04 -2.02
N ARG A 36 4.88 2.70 -1.99
CA ARG A 36 5.14 1.80 -3.12
C ARG A 36 4.01 0.78 -3.25
N CYS A 37 3.56 0.55 -4.48
CA CYS A 37 2.63 -0.54 -4.75
C CYS A 37 3.34 -1.91 -4.76
N ALA A 38 2.58 -2.96 -4.50
CA ALA A 38 3.07 -4.34 -4.55
C ALA A 38 3.69 -4.69 -5.91
N ALA A 39 3.18 -4.14 -7.01
CA ALA A 39 3.70 -4.41 -8.35
C ALA A 39 5.15 -3.92 -8.52
N CYS A 40 5.46 -2.69 -8.09
CA CYS A 40 6.81 -2.14 -8.14
C CYS A 40 7.77 -2.94 -7.27
N LEU A 41 7.35 -3.28 -6.05
CA LEU A 41 8.21 -4.04 -5.13
C LEU A 41 8.40 -5.48 -5.59
N ASN A 42 7.39 -6.12 -6.18
CA ASN A 42 7.56 -7.45 -6.76
C ASN A 42 8.48 -7.42 -7.99
N ALA A 43 8.44 -6.37 -8.81
CA ALA A 43 9.38 -6.21 -9.91
C ALA A 43 10.83 -6.08 -9.42
N VAL A 44 11.07 -5.24 -8.42
CA VAL A 44 12.42 -5.05 -7.84
C VAL A 44 12.91 -6.30 -7.08
N SER A 45 11.99 -7.09 -6.52
CA SER A 45 12.30 -8.30 -5.73
C SER A 45 13.09 -9.37 -6.49
N SER A 46 13.15 -9.28 -7.83
CA SER A 46 13.95 -10.18 -8.66
C SER A 46 15.47 -9.94 -8.57
N PHE A 47 15.90 -8.76 -8.11
CA PHE A 47 17.31 -8.40 -7.99
C PHE A 47 17.66 -7.66 -6.68
N LEU A 48 16.65 -7.28 -5.88
CA LEU A 48 16.82 -6.56 -4.62
C LEU A 48 15.76 -7.03 -3.61
N ASP A 49 16.14 -7.50 -2.42
CA ASP A 49 15.14 -7.84 -1.39
C ASP A 49 14.64 -6.57 -0.67
N PRO A 50 13.38 -6.16 -0.85
CA PRO A 50 12.87 -4.93 -0.25
C PRO A 50 12.83 -4.95 1.28
N LEU A 51 12.92 -6.13 1.92
CA LEU A 51 12.86 -6.26 3.38
C LEU A 51 14.24 -6.16 4.05
N SER A 52 15.33 -6.20 3.29
CA SER A 52 16.70 -6.22 3.82
C SER A 52 17.70 -5.36 3.04
N THR A 53 17.26 -4.69 1.98
CA THR A 53 18.11 -3.82 1.15
C THR A 53 18.59 -2.56 1.87
N GLU A 54 19.81 -2.10 1.54
CA GLU A 54 20.35 -0.79 1.92
C GLU A 54 19.85 0.35 1.03
N GLU A 55 19.23 0.04 -0.12
CA GLU A 55 18.62 1.05 -1.00
C GLU A 55 17.35 1.60 -0.34
N ARG A 56 17.48 2.71 0.38
CA ARG A 56 16.41 3.32 1.20
C ARG A 56 15.08 3.52 0.46
N ALA A 57 15.15 3.90 -0.82
CA ALA A 57 13.98 4.10 -1.68
C ALA A 57 13.16 2.81 -1.96
N TRP A 58 13.72 1.64 -1.63
CA TRP A 58 13.12 0.32 -1.79
C TRP A 58 13.05 -0.48 -0.49
N CYS A 59 13.71 -0.02 0.58
CA CYS A 59 13.72 -0.66 1.88
C CYS A 59 12.36 -0.45 2.57
N VAL A 60 11.55 -1.50 2.67
CA VAL A 60 10.20 -1.49 3.24
C VAL A 60 10.26 -1.64 4.75
N VAL A 61 9.61 -0.72 5.47
CA VAL A 61 9.51 -0.72 6.94
C VAL A 61 8.08 -0.90 7.45
N GLY A 62 7.09 -0.85 6.56
CA GLY A 62 5.69 -0.96 6.93
C GLY A 62 4.76 -1.07 5.73
N TYR A 63 3.46 -1.06 6.02
CA TYR A 63 2.40 -1.00 5.03
C TYR A 63 1.20 -0.26 5.59
N GLU A 64 0.36 0.23 4.69
CA GLU A 64 -0.92 0.87 4.96
C GLU A 64 -2.04 0.01 4.36
N LEU A 65 -3.12 -0.16 5.11
CA LEU A 65 -4.34 -0.80 4.64
C LEU A 65 -5.35 0.27 4.25
N LEU A 66 -5.77 0.27 2.99
CA LEU A 66 -6.58 1.34 2.42
C LEU A 66 -8.08 1.03 2.56
N TYR A 67 -8.66 1.27 3.74
CA TYR A 67 -10.09 1.04 3.98
C TYR A 67 -10.96 2.18 3.42
N GLU A 68 -10.70 3.42 3.80
CA GLU A 68 -11.54 4.60 3.50
C GLU A 68 -10.67 5.77 2.99
N GLY A 69 -11.31 6.75 2.36
CA GLY A 69 -10.68 7.98 1.87
C GLY A 69 -10.32 7.97 0.38
N PRO A 70 -9.62 9.01 -0.12
CA PRO A 70 -9.25 9.10 -1.52
C PRO A 70 -8.25 8.01 -1.91
N PRO A 71 -8.19 7.64 -3.20
CA PRO A 71 -7.14 6.77 -3.71
C PRO A 71 -5.74 7.31 -3.38
N VAL A 72 -4.84 6.42 -2.99
CA VAL A 72 -3.45 6.77 -2.66
C VAL A 72 -2.54 6.38 -3.83
N GLU A 73 -1.57 7.24 -4.14
CA GLU A 73 -0.69 7.06 -5.29
C GLU A 73 0.64 6.38 -4.91
N CYS A 74 1.08 5.44 -5.74
CA CYS A 74 2.45 4.93 -5.68
C CYS A 74 3.43 6.00 -6.19
N LEU A 75 4.33 6.47 -5.33
CA LEU A 75 5.28 7.54 -5.68
C LEU A 75 6.38 7.13 -6.68
N HIS A 76 6.43 5.87 -7.10
CA HIS A 76 7.36 5.41 -8.14
C HIS A 76 6.73 5.33 -9.53
N CYS A 77 5.56 4.70 -9.66
CA CYS A 77 4.92 4.46 -10.96
C CYS A 77 3.66 5.30 -11.18
N HIS A 78 3.26 6.10 -10.20
CA HIS A 78 2.06 6.94 -10.22
C HIS A 78 0.75 6.14 -10.40
N ALA A 79 0.78 4.83 -10.17
CA ALA A 79 -0.44 4.04 -10.14
C ALA A 79 -1.29 4.45 -8.94
N SER A 80 -2.54 4.78 -9.21
CA SER A 80 -3.55 5.06 -8.19
C SER A 80 -4.07 3.74 -7.60
N VAL A 81 -4.07 3.63 -6.28
CA VAL A 81 -4.62 2.50 -5.53
C VAL A 81 -5.89 2.97 -4.84
N ALA A 82 -7.04 2.50 -5.32
CA ALA A 82 -8.32 2.79 -4.70
C ALA A 82 -8.39 2.25 -3.26
N THR A 83 -9.11 2.95 -2.40
CA THR A 83 -9.49 2.46 -1.06
C THR A 83 -10.68 1.50 -1.19
N LEU A 84 -10.91 0.65 -0.18
CA LEU A 84 -11.95 -0.36 -0.22
C LEU A 84 -13.37 0.25 -0.25
N TYR A 85 -13.61 1.29 0.54
CA TYR A 85 -14.91 1.94 0.67
C TYR A 85 -15.00 3.26 -0.11
N GLY A 86 -13.90 3.77 -0.67
CA GLY A 86 -13.87 5.05 -1.35
C GLY A 86 -13.84 6.24 -0.38
N GLU A 87 -14.06 7.44 -0.91
CA GLU A 87 -14.42 8.59 -0.08
C GLU A 87 -15.88 8.46 0.32
N ASP A 88 -16.20 8.77 1.58
CA ASP A 88 -17.59 8.91 2.01
C ASP A 88 -18.25 10.07 1.26
N ASP A 89 -19.06 9.76 0.25
CA ASP A 89 -19.91 10.74 -0.45
C ASP A 89 -20.89 11.46 0.51
N GLU A 90 -21.09 10.95 1.74
CA GLU A 90 -22.04 11.48 2.72
C GLU A 90 -21.63 12.80 3.38
N LEU A 91 -20.42 13.32 3.16
CA LEU A 91 -20.02 14.66 3.64
C LEU A 91 -20.16 15.80 2.61
N HIS A 92 -20.53 15.50 1.36
CA HIS A 92 -20.68 16.50 0.28
C HIS A 92 -22.14 16.93 0.00
N GLY A 93 -23.09 16.60 0.88
CA GLY A 93 -24.53 16.81 0.66
C GLY A 93 -25.29 17.57 1.75
N ILE A 94 -24.62 18.19 2.72
CA ILE A 94 -25.25 19.03 3.76
C ILE A 94 -24.63 20.43 3.79
N ASP A 95 -24.60 21.08 2.64
CA ASP A 95 -24.67 22.54 2.58
C ASP A 95 -25.47 22.89 1.32
N GLU A 96 -26.34 23.90 1.46
CA GLU A 96 -27.21 24.49 0.42
C GLU A 96 -28.64 23.94 0.24
N ALA A 97 -29.38 23.84 1.35
CA ALA A 97 -30.84 24.04 1.31
C ALA A 97 -31.30 24.90 2.51
N PHE A 98 -31.04 26.20 2.43
CA PHE A 98 -31.77 27.25 3.15
C PHE A 98 -32.88 27.81 2.28
#